data_AF-A0A7L0JIX0-F1
#
_entry.id   AF-A0A7L0JIX0-F1
#
_cell.length_a   1.000
_cell.length_b   1.000
_cell.length_c   1.000
_cell.angle_alpha   90.00
_cell.angle_beta   90.00
_cell.angle_gamma   90.00
#
_symmetry.space_group_name_H-M   'P 1'
#
loop_
_entity.id
_entity.type
_entity.pdbx_description
1 polymer ?
#
loop_
_entity_poly.entity_id
_entity_poly.type
_entity_poly.pdbx_seq_one_letter_code
_entity_poly.pdbx_strand_id
1 'polypeptide(L)'
;CPAPADLRPVNGTRVCALLYQDNSPYYDQCCAGDVLEVEPGSDVPYMPRGWSGRVSSLVVGTRCELNVWSRKGKKGNTRRFST
;
A
#
# COMPACT_ATOMS: atom_id res chain seq x y z
N CYS A 1 -5.72 -11.39 -4.44
CA CYS A 1 -4.70 -10.59 -3.71
C CYS A 1 -3.85 -11.50 -2.83
N PRO A 2 -2.56 -11.21 -2.60
CA PRO A 2 -1.76 -11.99 -1.65
C PRO A 2 -2.30 -11.84 -0.22
N ALA A 3 -2.14 -12.87 0.60
CA ALA A 3 -2.51 -12.77 2.01
C ALA A 3 -1.55 -11.83 2.76
N PRO A 4 -2.01 -11.11 3.80
CA PRO A 4 -1.16 -10.30 4.67
C PRO A 4 0.06 -11.02 5.24
N ALA A 5 -0.05 -12.33 5.47
CA ALA A 5 1.04 -13.16 5.98
C ALA A 5 2.08 -13.53 4.92
N ASP A 6 1.71 -13.43 3.63
CA ASP A 6 2.57 -13.80 2.49
C ASP A 6 3.35 -12.61 1.92
N LEU A 7 3.23 -11.42 2.52
CA LEU A 7 4.06 -10.27 2.16
C LEU A 7 5.52 -10.55 2.58
N ARG A 8 6.30 -11.03 1.62
CA ARG A 8 7.72 -11.34 1.80
C ARG A 8 8.61 -10.23 1.22
N PRO A 9 9.77 -9.97 1.84
CA PRO A 9 10.81 -9.13 1.25
C PRO A 9 11.19 -9.63 -0.14
N VAL A 10 11.31 -8.75 -1.12
CA VAL A 10 11.97 -9.08 -2.40
C VAL A 10 13.50 -8.96 -2.26
N ASN A 11 14.00 -8.15 -1.32
CA ASN A 11 15.43 -7.85 -1.13
C ASN A 11 15.92 -7.92 0.33
N GLY A 12 15.24 -8.69 1.20
CA GLY A 12 15.61 -8.85 2.62
C GLY A 12 15.07 -7.75 3.55
N THR A 13 14.58 -6.63 3.04
CA THR A 13 13.81 -5.65 3.82
C THR A 13 12.36 -6.07 3.98
N ARG A 14 11.88 -6.14 5.22
CA ARG A 14 10.47 -6.42 5.53
C ARG A 14 9.58 -5.43 4.77
N VAL A 15 8.54 -5.92 4.10
CA VAL A 15 7.51 -5.07 3.47
C VAL A 15 6.33 -4.99 4.42
N CYS A 16 5.84 -3.78 4.70
CA CYS A 16 4.68 -3.57 5.56
C CYS A 16 3.38 -3.38 4.77
N ALA A 17 3.44 -2.82 3.58
CA ALA A 17 2.28 -2.74 2.71
C ALA A 17 2.67 -2.79 1.23
N LEU A 18 1.76 -3.32 0.42
CA LEU A 18 1.81 -3.25 -1.04
C LEU A 18 0.60 -2.44 -1.52
N LEU A 19 0.86 -1.42 -2.33
CA LEU A 19 -0.16 -0.57 -2.96
C LEU A 19 -0.20 -0.89 -4.45
N TYR A 20 -1.36 -1.23 -4.97
CA TYR A 20 -1.54 -1.64 -6.36
C TYR A 20 -2.28 -0.56 -7.15
N GLN A 21 -1.90 -0.40 -8.41
CA GLN A 21 -2.55 0.56 -9.30
C GLN A 21 -3.93 0.09 -9.76
N ASP A 22 -4.10 -1.21 -10.03
CA ASP A 22 -5.32 -1.72 -10.63
C ASP A 22 -6.16 -2.48 -9.60
N ASN A 23 -7.48 -2.31 -9.69
CA ASN A 23 -8.46 -3.08 -8.93
C ASN A 23 -9.45 -3.76 -9.86
N SER A 24 -10.07 -4.82 -9.36
CA SER A 24 -11.06 -5.60 -10.10
C SER A 24 -12.20 -5.97 -9.17
N PRO A 25 -13.44 -6.05 -9.67
CA PRO A 25 -14.55 -6.63 -8.90
C PRO A 25 -14.29 -8.12 -8.56
N TYR A 26 -13.43 -8.79 -9.31
CA TYR A 26 -13.00 -10.16 -9.02
C TYR A 26 -11.81 -10.15 -8.06
N TYR A 27 -11.97 -10.82 -6.91
CA TYR A 27 -10.99 -10.82 -5.82
C TYR A 27 -9.59 -11.28 -6.26
N ASP A 28 -9.54 -12.27 -7.14
CA ASP A 28 -8.28 -12.85 -7.63
C ASP A 28 -7.51 -11.91 -8.56
N GLN A 29 -8.20 -10.91 -9.14
CA GLN A 29 -7.64 -9.91 -10.05
C GLN A 29 -7.51 -8.53 -9.39
N CYS A 30 -7.87 -8.40 -8.11
CA CYS A 30 -7.96 -7.10 -7.45
C CYS A 30 -6.60 -6.47 -7.10
N CYS A 31 -5.52 -7.27 -7.07
CA CYS A 31 -4.17 -6.78 -6.81
C CYS A 31 -3.30 -7.04 -8.04
N ALA A 32 -3.34 -6.09 -8.97
CA ALA A 32 -2.68 -6.19 -10.27
C ALA A 32 -2.04 -4.85 -10.67
N GLY A 33 -1.33 -4.88 -11.81
CA GLY A 33 -0.63 -3.73 -12.36
C GLY A 33 0.65 -3.40 -11.60
N ASP A 34 1.04 -2.13 -11.66
CA ASP A 34 2.22 -1.64 -10.95
C ASP A 34 2.01 -1.70 -9.44
N VAL A 35 3.10 -1.99 -8.71
CA VAL A 35 3.10 -2.16 -7.26
C VAL A 35 4.07 -1.17 -6.62
N LEU A 36 3.60 -0.48 -5.57
CA LEU A 36 4.43 0.37 -4.72
C LEU A 36 4.58 -0.30 -3.35
N GLU A 37 5.82 -0.63 -3.02
CA GLU A 37 6.19 -1.23 -1.74
C GLU A 37 6.37 -0.16 -0.66
N VAL A 38 5.89 -0.45 0.54
CA VAL A 38 6.04 0.42 1.71
C VAL A 38 6.80 -0.34 2.80
N GLU A 39 7.95 0.19 3.18
CA GLU A 39 8.78 -0.38 4.23
C GLU A 39 8.30 0.03 5.63
N PRO A 40 8.61 -0.76 6.68
CA PRO A 40 8.33 -0.40 8.06
C PRO A 40 8.99 0.93 8.44
N GLY A 41 8.24 1.80 9.10
CA GLY A 41 8.74 3.10 9.55
C GLY A 41 8.91 4.13 8.44
N SER A 42 8.59 3.82 7.18
CA SER A 42 8.57 4.80 6.10
C SER A 42 7.56 5.90 6.39
N ASP A 43 8.02 7.15 6.32
CA ASP A 43 7.16 8.33 6.39
C ASP A 43 7.25 9.12 5.09
N VAL A 44 6.25 8.95 4.22
CA VAL A 44 6.23 9.50 2.87
C VAL A 44 5.10 10.54 2.71
N PRO A 45 5.31 11.80 3.12
CA PRO A 45 4.27 12.83 3.05
C PRO A 45 3.89 13.23 1.61
N TYR A 46 4.68 12.82 0.61
CA TYR A 46 4.46 13.08 -0.80
C TYR A 46 4.50 11.77 -1.58
N MET A 47 3.52 11.57 -2.45
CA MET A 47 3.46 10.38 -3.30
C MET A 47 4.58 10.41 -4.35
N PRO A 48 5.20 9.26 -4.68
CA PRO A 48 6.16 9.18 -5.77
C PRO A 48 5.56 9.71 -7.08
N ARG A 49 6.43 10.22 -7.95
CA ARG A 49 6.01 10.72 -9.27
C ARG A 49 5.27 9.63 -10.02
N GLY A 50 4.11 9.96 -10.58
CA GLY A 50 3.26 9.03 -11.31
C GLY A 50 2.22 8.31 -10.46
N TRP A 51 2.34 8.27 -9.13
CA TRP A 51 1.44 7.50 -8.25
C TRP A 51 0.25 8.28 -7.67
N SER A 52 0.25 9.61 -7.81
CA SER A 52 -0.82 10.45 -7.26
C SER A 52 -2.19 10.07 -7.83
N GLY A 53 -3.10 9.62 -6.96
CA GLY A 53 -4.47 9.23 -7.33
C GLY A 53 -4.57 7.92 -8.11
N ARG A 54 -3.50 7.11 -8.15
CA ARG A 54 -3.45 5.86 -8.92
C ARG A 54 -3.67 4.59 -8.10
N VAL A 55 -3.38 4.63 -6.80
CA VAL A 55 -3.57 3.47 -5.93
C VAL A 55 -5.06 3.16 -5.81
N SER A 56 -5.46 1.94 -6.16
CA SER A 56 -6.86 1.51 -6.16
C SER A 56 -7.13 0.30 -5.27
N SER A 57 -6.10 -0.46 -4.91
CA SER A 57 -6.16 -1.53 -3.91
C SER A 57 -4.85 -1.60 -3.11
N LEU A 58 -4.90 -2.22 -1.93
CA LEU A 58 -3.74 -2.38 -1.06
C LEU A 58 -3.82 -3.65 -0.21
N VAL A 59 -2.67 -4.14 0.20
CA VAL A 59 -2.53 -5.21 1.21
C VAL A 59 -1.58 -4.70 2.29
N VAL A 60 -2.01 -4.79 3.55
CA VAL A 60 -1.17 -4.49 4.71
C VAL A 60 -0.72 -5.80 5.33
N GLY A 61 0.56 -5.88 5.70
CA GLY A 61 1.15 -7.06 6.30
C GLY A 61 0.75 -7.25 7.76
N THR A 62 0.93 -8.47 8.26
CA THR A 62 0.68 -8.75 9.69
C THR A 62 1.59 -7.92 10.59
N ARG A 63 1.03 -7.41 11.70
CA ARG A 63 1.72 -6.53 12.65
C ARG A 63 2.27 -5.23 12.03
N CYS A 64 1.69 -4.79 10.91
CA CYS A 64 1.95 -3.49 10.32
C CYS A 64 0.68 -2.64 10.38
N GLU A 65 0.90 -1.33 10.38
CA GLU A 65 -0.16 -0.34 10.28
C GLU A 65 0.20 0.64 9.18
N LEU A 66 -0.78 0.98 8.35
CA LEU A 66 -0.63 1.97 7.30
C LEU A 66 -1.60 3.12 7.53
N ASN A 67 -1.06 4.33 7.68
CA ASN A 67 -1.84 5.56 7.71
C ASN A 67 -1.68 6.28 6.37
N VAL A 68 -2.80 6.65 5.75
CA VAL A 68 -2.83 7.38 4.47
C VAL A 68 -3.64 8.66 4.61
N TRP A 69 -3.27 9.65 3.80
CA TRP A 69 -3.94 10.96 3.75
C TRP A 69 -4.41 11.26 2.35
N SER A 70 -5.60 11.84 2.22
CA SER A 70 -6.18 12.17 0.92
C SER A 70 -5.48 13.32 0.21
N ARG A 71 -4.62 14.09 0.91
CA ARG A 71 -3.84 15.19 0.34
C ARG A 71 -2.38 15.14 0.78
N LYS A 72 -1.51 15.65 -0.09
CA LYS A 72 -0.06 15.79 0.15
C LYS A 72 0.26 16.53 1.45
N GLY A 73 1.38 16.18 2.06
CA GLY A 73 1.85 16.77 3.32
C GLY A 73 1.01 16.35 4.52
N LYS A 74 0.45 15.13 4.52
CA LYS A 74 -0.41 14.59 5.58
C LYS A 74 -1.64 15.44 5.89
N LYS A 75 -2.29 15.95 4.84
CA LYS A 75 -3.46 16.83 4.96
C LYS A 75 -4.75 16.13 4.51
N GLY A 76 -5.90 16.72 4.83
CA GLY A 76 -7.20 16.21 4.42
C GLY A 76 -7.66 15.04 5.28
N ASN A 77 -8.40 14.11 4.68
CA ASN A 77 -8.96 12.96 5.39
C ASN A 77 -7.88 11.90 5.59
N THR A 78 -7.85 11.30 6.78
CA THR A 78 -6.95 10.19 7.06
C THR A 78 -7.71 8.86 7.08
N ARG A 79 -7.04 7.79 6.69
CA ARG A 79 -7.51 6.42 6.90
C ARG A 79 -6.37 5.58 7.44
N ARG A 80 -6.71 4.75 8.41
CA ARG A 80 -5.81 3.79 9.04
C ARG A 80 -6.22 2.39 8.60
N PHE A 81 -5.24 1.62 8.16
CA PHE A 81 -5.38 0.21 7.79
C PHE A 81 -4.47 -0.63 8.69
N SER A 82 -5.04 -1.67 9.29
CA SER A 82 -4.33 -2.65 10.11
C SER A 82 -4.95 -4.03 9.89
N THR A 83 -4.17 -5.08 10.11
CA THR A 83 -4.59 -6.49 10.03
C THR A 83 -4.52 -7.13 11.40
#